data_AF-A0AAI9I9U0-F1
#
_entry.id   AF-A0AAI9I9U0-F1
#
_cell.length_a   1.000
_cell.length_b   1.000
_cell.length_c   1.000
_cell.angle_alpha   90.00
_cell.angle_beta   90.00
_cell.angle_gamma   90.00
#
_symmetry.space_group_name_H-M   'P 1'
#
loop_
_entity.id
_entity.type
_entity.pdbx_description
1 polymer ?
#
loop_
_entity_poly.entity_id
_entity_poly.type
_entity_poly.pdbx_seq_one_letter_code
_entity_poly.pdbx_strand_id
1 'polypeptide(L)'
;MRDFPREVNAGMVDSFPIQRVRKKLRLGQHEAGKVFGGGINAFSRYETGQVKPPVSLVKLLGLLDRHPELLDEVRTQQVASLGR
;
A
#
# COMPACT_ATOMS: atom_id res chain seq x y z
N MET A 1 -27.61 12.76 -2.86
CA MET A 1 -26.76 11.72 -3.47
C MET A 1 -25.40 12.32 -3.74
N ARG A 2 -24.33 11.82 -3.12
CA ARG A 2 -22.93 12.26 -3.35
C ARG A 2 -22.12 11.04 -3.73
N ASP A 3 -22.18 10.66 -5.01
CA ASP A 3 -21.42 9.52 -5.58
C ASP A 3 -20.44 10.00 -6.64
N PHE A 4 -19.56 10.94 -6.28
CA PHE A 4 -18.43 11.35 -7.12
C PHE A 4 -17.17 11.44 -6.27
N PRO A 5 -16.39 10.35 -6.21
CA PRO A 5 -15.01 10.45 -6.70
C PRO A 5 -14.43 9.15 -7.30
N ARG A 6 -15.24 8.21 -7.80
CA ARG A 6 -14.69 6.96 -8.37
C ARG A 6 -14.11 7.13 -9.78
N GLU A 7 -14.66 8.02 -10.58
CA GLU A 7 -14.38 8.08 -12.02
C GLU A 7 -13.17 8.96 -12.38
N VAL A 8 -12.78 9.90 -11.50
CA VAL A 8 -11.77 10.93 -11.83
C VAL A 8 -10.32 10.45 -11.61
N ASN A 9 -10.10 9.29 -10.99
CA ASN A 9 -8.76 8.79 -10.66
C ASN A 9 -8.18 7.78 -11.66
N ALA A 10 -8.95 7.42 -12.70
CA ALA A 10 -8.66 6.40 -13.72
C ALA A 10 -7.59 6.81 -14.75
N GLY A 11 -6.55 7.50 -14.28
CA GLY A 11 -5.36 7.83 -15.05
C GLY A 11 -4.22 6.84 -14.76
N MET A 12 -4.15 5.78 -15.56
CA MET A 12 -2.94 5.04 -15.99
C MET A 12 -2.09 4.32 -14.91
N VAL A 13 -2.57 4.22 -13.66
CA VAL A 13 -1.99 3.36 -12.60
C VAL A 13 -2.99 2.27 -12.15
N ASP A 14 -3.99 2.00 -12.99
CA ASP A 14 -5.34 1.55 -12.58
C ASP A 14 -5.60 0.06 -12.36
N SER A 15 -4.58 -0.78 -12.20
CA SER A 15 -4.88 -2.13 -11.68
C SER A 15 -3.72 -2.79 -10.98
N PHE A 16 -2.91 -2.03 -10.23
CA PHE A 16 -1.99 -2.72 -9.33
C PHE A 16 -2.79 -3.39 -8.21
N PRO A 17 -2.76 -4.73 -8.08
CA PRO A 17 -3.66 -5.43 -7.18
C PRO A 17 -3.08 -5.45 -5.76
N ILE A 18 -3.16 -4.29 -5.09
CA ILE A 18 -2.62 -4.07 -3.73
C ILE A 18 -3.07 -5.17 -2.77
N GLN A 19 -4.35 -5.53 -2.81
CA GLN A 19 -4.90 -6.59 -1.97
C GLN A 19 -4.22 -7.95 -2.20
N ARG A 20 -3.97 -8.31 -3.47
CA ARG A 20 -3.32 -9.58 -3.83
C ARG A 20 -1.91 -9.63 -3.25
N VAL A 21 -1.14 -8.57 -3.47
CA VAL A 21 0.26 -8.50 -3.03
C VAL A 21 0.34 -8.46 -1.51
N ARG A 22 -0.49 -7.65 -0.84
CA ARG A 22 -0.55 -7.61 0.63
C ARG A 22 -0.85 -8.99 1.23
N LYS A 23 -1.82 -9.71 0.65
CA LYS A 23 -2.16 -11.08 1.09
C LYS A 23 -1.02 -12.06 0.84
N LYS A 24 -0.30 -11.95 -0.29
CA LYS A 24 0.90 -12.75 -0.60
C LYS A 24 2.01 -12.54 0.43
N LEU A 25 2.18 -11.30 0.88
CA LEU A 25 3.09 -10.92 1.95
C LEU A 25 2.59 -11.29 3.36
N ARG A 26 1.41 -11.91 3.47
CA ARG A 26 0.75 -12.33 4.73
C ARG A 26 0.49 -11.17 5.71
N LEU A 27 0.26 -9.97 5.19
CA LEU A 27 0.02 -8.77 6.00
C LEU A 27 -1.48 -8.47 6.13
N GLY A 28 -1.90 -8.10 7.35
CA GLY A 28 -3.20 -7.43 7.55
C GLY A 28 -3.19 -6.00 6.98
N GLN A 29 -4.37 -5.39 6.77
CA GLN A 29 -4.44 -3.98 6.29
C GLN A 29 -3.78 -3.00 7.30
N HIS A 30 -4.04 -3.19 8.60
CA HIS A 30 -3.42 -2.41 9.66
C HIS A 30 -1.89 -2.60 9.71
N GLU A 31 -1.42 -3.85 9.64
CA GLU A 31 0.01 -4.15 9.61
C GLU A 31 0.69 -3.55 8.38
N ALA A 32 0.08 -3.66 7.20
CA ALA A 32 0.58 -3.05 5.99
C ALA A 32 0.65 -1.51 6.11
N GLY A 33 -0.34 -0.87 6.75
CA GLY A 33 -0.29 0.56 7.04
C GLY A 33 0.83 0.96 8.02
N LYS A 34 1.24 0.05 8.92
CA LYS A 34 2.43 0.24 9.76
C LYS A 34 3.71 0.09 8.94
N VAL A 35 3.86 -0.99 8.18
CA VAL A 35 5.08 -1.31 7.42
C VAL A 35 5.35 -0.30 6.31
N PHE A 36 4.31 0.05 5.52
CA PHE A 36 4.45 0.88 4.33
C PHE A 36 4.04 2.34 4.56
N GLY A 37 3.54 2.67 5.76
CA GLY A 37 3.02 4.00 6.08
C GLY A 37 1.60 4.26 5.54
N GLY A 38 1.14 5.50 5.73
CA GLY A 38 -0.21 5.95 5.35
C GLY A 38 -1.28 5.81 6.44
N GLY A 39 -0.93 5.27 7.61
CA GLY A 39 -1.81 5.14 8.76
C GLY A 39 -2.76 3.94 8.70
N ILE A 40 -3.53 3.73 9.78
CA ILE A 40 -4.30 2.49 10.02
C ILE A 40 -5.32 2.14 8.93
N ASN A 41 -5.83 3.14 8.21
CA ASN A 41 -6.89 2.98 7.21
C ASN A 41 -6.41 3.09 5.75
N ALA A 42 -5.12 3.29 5.50
CA ALA A 42 -4.60 3.50 4.14
C ALA A 42 -4.94 2.35 3.21
N PHE A 43 -4.58 1.12 3.58
CA PHE A 43 -4.79 -0.06 2.72
C PHE A 43 -6.27 -0.36 2.48
N SER A 44 -7.16 -0.08 3.44
CA SER A 44 -8.62 -0.19 3.21
C SER A 44 -9.09 0.80 2.13
N ARG A 45 -8.62 2.05 2.19
CA ARG A 45 -8.97 3.09 1.19
C ARG A 45 -8.39 2.81 -0.19
N TYR A 46 -7.16 2.29 -0.26
CA TYR A 46 -6.53 1.92 -1.52
C TYR A 46 -7.22 0.72 -2.17
N GLU A 47 -7.53 -0.32 -1.40
CA GLU A 47 -8.17 -1.54 -1.91
C GLU A 47 -9.62 -1.32 -2.36
N THR A 48 -10.32 -0.35 -1.78
CA THR A 48 -11.70 0.01 -2.15
C THR A 48 -11.77 1.09 -3.24
N GLY A 49 -10.63 1.63 -3.66
CA GLY A 49 -10.51 2.71 -4.64
C GLY A 49 -10.99 4.08 -4.12
N GLN A 50 -11.13 4.24 -2.79
CA GLN A 50 -11.52 5.52 -2.19
C GLN A 50 -10.41 6.57 -2.31
N VAL A 51 -9.15 6.15 -2.31
CA VAL A 51 -7.97 7.02 -2.45
C VAL A 51 -6.96 6.34 -3.36
N LYS A 52 -6.31 7.12 -4.23
CA LYS A 52 -5.21 6.62 -5.07
C LYS A 52 -3.95 6.41 -4.21
N PRO A 53 -3.31 5.24 -4.25
CA PRO A 53 -2.04 5.02 -3.55
C PRO A 53 -0.93 5.91 -4.14
N PRO A 54 0.06 6.33 -3.33
CA PRO A 54 1.26 6.97 -3.86
C PRO A 54 1.99 6.06 -4.86
N VAL A 55 2.59 6.64 -5.91
CA VAL A 55 3.33 5.89 -6.93
C VAL A 55 4.49 5.09 -6.32
N SER A 56 5.14 5.63 -5.29
CA SER A 56 6.21 4.95 -4.54
C SER A 56 5.74 3.65 -3.90
N LEU A 57 4.55 3.66 -3.29
CA LEU A 57 3.94 2.48 -2.70
C LEU A 57 3.66 1.40 -3.76
N VAL A 58 3.09 1.80 -4.91
CA VAL A 58 2.80 0.88 -6.01
C VAL A 58 4.08 0.23 -6.55
N LYS A 59 5.15 1.02 -6.74
CA LYS A 59 6.45 0.50 -7.18
C LYS A 59 7.07 -0.47 -6.17
N LEU A 60 7.04 -0.12 -4.88
CA LEU A 60 7.56 -0.99 -3.82
C LEU A 60 6.78 -2.30 -3.73
N LEU A 61 5.45 -2.26 -3.74
CA LEU A 61 4.65 -3.47 -3.76
C LEU A 61 4.90 -4.30 -5.03
N GLY A 62 5.11 -3.68 -6.19
CA GLY A 62 5.47 -4.40 -7.41
C GLY A 62 6.83 -5.08 -7.36
N LEU A 63 7.78 -4.52 -6.60
CA LEU A 63 9.05 -5.16 -6.30
C LEU A 63 8.85 -6.34 -5.35
N LEU A 64 8.12 -6.14 -4.25
CA LEU A 64 7.84 -7.18 -3.26
C LEU A 64 6.93 -8.31 -3.78
N ASP A 65 6.13 -8.07 -4.81
CA ASP A 65 5.39 -9.13 -5.48
C ASP A 65 6.36 -10.07 -6.23
N ARG A 66 7.47 -9.56 -6.77
CA ARG A 66 8.49 -10.41 -7.41
C ARG A 66 9.47 -11.01 -6.40
N HIS A 67 9.74 -10.28 -5.32
CA HIS A 67 10.76 -10.58 -4.32
C HIS A 67 10.17 -10.48 -2.90
N PRO A 68 9.26 -11.38 -2.49
CA PRO A 68 8.62 -11.33 -1.18
C PRO A 68 9.61 -11.48 -0.01
N GLU A 69 10.77 -12.09 -0.23
CA GLU A 69 11.87 -12.22 0.72
C GLU A 69 12.42 -10.87 1.23
N LEU A 70 12.27 -9.80 0.44
CA LEU A 70 12.75 -8.46 0.81
C LEU A 70 11.84 -7.73 1.81
N LEU A 71 10.70 -8.32 2.19
CA LEU A 71 9.77 -7.70 3.15
C LEU A 71 10.42 -7.40 4.50
N ASP A 72 11.32 -8.29 4.96
CA ASP A 72 11.96 -8.12 6.26
C ASP A 72 12.99 -6.98 6.26
N GLU A 73 13.57 -6.66 5.11
CA GLU A 73 14.41 -5.46 4.95
C GLU A 73 13.57 -4.19 5.09
N VAL A 74 12.39 -4.15 4.46
CA VAL A 74 11.47 -3.00 4.55
C VAL A 74 11.00 -2.77 6.00
N ARG A 75 10.70 -3.85 6.72
CA ARG A 75 10.32 -3.79 8.15
C ARG A 75 11.45 -3.23 9.01
N THR A 76 12.69 -3.63 8.75
CA THR A 76 13.86 -3.22 9.53
C THR A 76 14.19 -1.74 9.34
N GLN A 77 13.88 -1.16 8.19
CA GLN A 77 14.12 0.27 7.95
C GLN A 77 13.17 1.20 8.74
N GLN A 78 12.16 0.65 9.42
CA GLN A 78 11.16 1.42 10.16
C GLN A 78 11.68 2.02 11.50
N VAL A 79 12.84 1.58 12.01
CA VAL A 79 13.37 2.01 13.32
C VAL A 79 14.22 3.28 13.32
N ALA A 80 14.49 3.92 12.17
CA ALA A 80 15.40 5.07 12.13
C ALA A 80 14.76 6.45 12.43
N SER A 81 13.46 6.54 12.77
CA SER A 81 12.78 7.83 12.97
C SER A 81 12.31 8.13 14.40
N LEU A 82 12.68 7.32 15.41
CA LEU A 82 12.42 7.61 16.82
C LEU A 82 13.73 8.03 17.51
N GLY A 83 14.11 9.27 17.27
CA GLY A 83 15.32 9.88 17.81
C GLY A 83 15.41 11.36 17.47
N ARG A 84 14.32 12.11 17.73
CA ARG A 84 14.32 13.57 17.95
C ARG A 84 13.24 13.90 18.96
#